data_AF-A0A7C6UY24-F1
#
_entry.id   AF-A0A7C6UY24-F1
#
_cell.length_a   1.000
_cell.length_b   1.000
_cell.length_c   1.000
_cell.angle_alpha   90.00
_cell.angle_beta   90.00
_cell.angle_gamma   90.00
#
_symmetry.space_group_name_H-M   'P 1'
#
loop_
_entity.id
_entity.type
_entity.pdbx_description
1 polymer ?
#
loop_
_entity_poly.entity_id
_entity_poly.type
_entity_poly.pdbx_seq_one_letter_code
_entity_poly.pdbx_strand_id
1 'polypeptide(L)' 'MIVVIVLFAILVFKDFQRFIREKEQAKVYVIYILFLATSLAISLLLAAGIRPSSPPQWIEAALKMMGVLK' A
#
# COMPACT_ATOMS: atom_id res chain seq x y z
N MET A 1 4.69 13.84 10.84
CA MET A 1 3.71 12.74 10.83
C MET A 1 2.28 13.22 10.62
N ILE A 2 1.72 14.03 11.53
CA ILE A 2 0.33 14.53 11.42
C ILE A 2 0.05 15.25 10.09
N VAL A 3 0.96 16.11 9.64
CA VAL A 3 0.80 16.84 8.36
C VAL A 3 0.73 15.90 7.15
N VAL A 4 1.52 14.82 7.14
CA VAL A 4 1.51 13.82 6.06
C VAL A 4 0.18 13.07 6.06
N ILE A 5 -0.33 12.69 7.23
CA ILE A 5 -1.62 12.02 7.38
C ILE A 5 -2.75 12.94 6.90
N VAL A 6 -2.72 14.22 7.27
CA VAL A 6 -3.72 15.22 6.86
C VAL A 6 -3.71 15.43 5.35
N LEU A 7 -2.55 15.63 4.74
CA LEU A 7 -2.43 15.78 3.28
C LEU A 7 -2.90 14.52 2.55
N PHE A 8 -2.54 13.34 3.06
CA PHE A 8 -2.95 12.07 2.47
C PHE A 8 -4.46 11.87 2.58
N ALA A 9 -5.07 12.18 3.72
CA ALA A 9 -6.52 12.11 3.92
C ALA A 9 -7.27 13.05 2.95
N ILE A 10 -6.77 14.26 2.71
CA ILE A 10 -7.35 15.21 1.74
C ILE A 10 -7.30 14.65 0.31
N LEU A 11 -6.17 14.05 -0.09
CA LEU A 11 -6.03 13.42 -1.41
C LEU A 11 -7.01 12.26 -1.59
N VAL A 12 -7.11 11.38 -0.59
CA VAL A 12 -8.05 10.25 -0.60
C VAL A 12 -9.49 10.74 -0.71
N PHE A 13 -9.86 11.76 0.07
CA PHE A 13 -11.22 12.30 0.05
C PHE A 13 -11.58 12.93 -1.30
N LYS A 14 -10.61 13.61 -1.92
CA LYS A 14 -10.78 14.22 -3.25
C LYS A 14 -10.92 13.17 -4.34
N ASP A 15 -10.11 12.10 -4.30
CA ASP A 15 -10.22 11.00 -5.25
C ASP A 15 -11.57 10.29 -5.09
N PHE A 16 -11.99 9.99 -3.85
CA PHE A 16 -13.31 9.44 -3.57
C PHE A 16 -14.47 10.27 -4.13
N GLN A 17 -14.45 11.60 -3.96
CA GLN A 17 -15.47 12.49 -4.51
C GLN A 17 -15.51 12.43 -6.05
N ARG A 18 -14.35 12.34 -6.70
CA ARG A 18 -14.25 12.25 -8.16
C ARG A 18 -14.78 10.90 -8.67
N PHE A 19 -14.51 9.80 -7.97
CA PHE A 19 -14.98 8.45 -8.32
C PHE A 19 -16.48 8.23 -8.11
N ILE A 20 -17.08 8.80 -7.05
CA ILE A 20 -18.55 8.77 -6.83
C ILE A 20 -19.29 9.45 -8.00
N ARG A 21 -18.66 10.47 -8.60
CA ARG A 21 -19.23 11.23 -9.71
C ARG A 21 -19.20 10.49 -11.04
N GLU A 22 -18.28 9.55 -11.25
CA GLU A 22 -18.16 8.77 -12.50
C GLU A 22 -18.89 7.41 -12.48
N LYS A 23 -19.52 7.01 -11.37
CA LYS A 23 -20.20 5.71 -11.22
C LYS A 23 -19.34 4.50 -11.64
N GLU A 24 -18.05 4.54 -11.30
CA GLU A 24 -17.18 3.38 -11.55
C GLU A 24 -17.62 2.15 -10.73
N GLN A 25 -17.31 0.96 -11.24
CA GLN A 25 -17.65 -0.30 -10.59
C GLN A 25 -17.03 -0.37 -9.19
N ALA A 26 -17.83 -0.68 -8.18
CA ALA A 26 -17.39 -0.85 -6.79
C ALA A 26 -16.21 -1.84 -6.60
N LYS A 27 -15.99 -2.72 -7.58
CA LYS A 27 -14.86 -3.65 -7.61
C LYS A 27 -13.52 -2.95 -7.81
N VAL A 28 -13.46 -1.90 -8.63
CA VAL A 28 -12.26 -1.08 -8.85
C VAL A 28 -11.91 -0.32 -7.57
N TYR A 29 -12.92 0.16 -6.86
CA TYR A 29 -12.79 0.88 -5.59
C TYR A 29 -12.12 0.04 -4.50
N VAL A 30 -12.52 -1.23 -4.35
CA VAL A 30 -11.89 -2.13 -3.35
C VAL A 30 -10.41 -2.33 -3.66
N ILE A 31 -10.07 -2.54 -4.94
CA ILE A 31 -8.67 -2.72 -5.37
C ILE A 31 -7.87 -1.45 -5.14
N TYR A 32 -8.38 -0.30 -5.58
CA TYR A 32 -7.74 1.01 -5.39
C TYR A 32 -7.48 1.31 -3.91
N ILE A 33 -8.47 1.07 -3.03
CA ILE A 33 -8.30 1.27 -1.59
C ILE A 33 -7.28 0.31 -1.00
N LEU A 34 -7.26 -0.95 -1.43
CA LEU A 34 -6.25 -1.90 -0.95
C LEU A 34 -4.84 -1.45 -1.33
N PHE A 35 -4.62 -1.01 -2.57
CA PHE A 35 -3.34 -0.46 -3.00
C PHE A 35 -2.97 0.83 -2.25
N LEU A 36 -3.94 1.72 -2.07
CA LEU A 36 -3.73 3.00 -1.40
C LEU A 36 -3.44 2.82 0.10
N ALA A 37 -4.17 1.96 0.79
CA ALA A 37 -3.94 1.62 2.19
C ALA A 37 -2.58 0.92 2.38
N THR A 38 -2.24 -0.01 1.49
CA THR A 38 -0.96 -0.73 1.56
C THR A 38 0.23 0.20 1.34
N SER A 39 0.14 1.12 0.37
CA SER A 39 1.21 2.10 0.13
C SER A 39 1.40 3.08 1.29
N LEU A 40 0.31 3.51 1.93
CA LEU A 40 0.37 4.32 3.15
C LEU A 40 1.02 3.54 4.30
N ALA A 41 0.59 2.30 4.53
CA ALA A 41 1.12 1.45 5.59
C ALA A 41 2.63 1.20 5.42
N ILE A 42 3.08 0.88 4.21
CA ILE A 42 4.51 0.71 3.88
C ILE A 42 5.27 2.02 4.12
N SER A 43 4.71 3.15 3.70
CA SER A 43 5.35 4.46 3.90
C SER A 43 5.48 4.82 5.38
N LEU A 44 4.47 4.50 6.19
CA LEU A 44 4.50 4.70 7.64
C LEU A 44 5.52 3.77 8.32
N LEU A 45 5.58 2.49 7.92
CA LEU A 45 6.59 1.54 8.39
C LEU A 45 8.01 2.05 8.10
N LEU A 46 8.27 2.45 6.84
CA LEU A 46 9.56 3.00 6.43
C LEU A 46 9.93 4.26 7.22
N ALA A 47 8.97 5.16 7.44
CA ALA A 47 9.19 6.38 8.22
C ALA A 47 9.41 6.11 9.72
N ALA A 48 8.90 5.00 10.24
CA ALA A 48 9.18 4.51 11.60
C ALA A 48 10.55 3.79 11.71
N GLY A 49 11.33 3.74 10.62
CA GLY A 49 12.61 3.02 10.58
C GLY A 49 12.46 1.51 10.46
N ILE A 50 11.24 1.00 10.38
CA ILE A 50 10.94 -0.42 10.20
C ILE A 50 10.96 -0.69 8.69
N ARG A 51 12.00 -1.36 8.20
CA ARG A 51 12.03 -1.81 6.80
C ARG A 51 11.16 -3.07 6.68
N PRO A 52 9.97 -3.00 6.05
CA PRO A 52 9.25 -4.22 5.71
C PRO A 52 10.14 -5.07 4.81
N SER A 53 10.04 -6.39 4.96
CA SER A 53 10.86 -7.32 4.20
C SER A 53 10.67 -7.09 2.71
N SER A 54 11.78 -6.91 2.00
CA SER A 54 11.75 -6.48 0.61
C SER A 54 11.30 -7.63 -0.30
N PRO A 55 10.74 -7.36 -1.50
CA PRO A 55 10.39 -8.42 -2.44
C PRO A 55 11.55 -9.40 -2.72
N PRO A 56 12.82 -8.96 -2.83
CA PRO A 56 13.97 -9.86 -2.89
C PRO A 56 14.11 -10.79 -1.68
N GLN A 57 13.86 -10.31 -0.45
CA GLN A 57 13.89 -11.15 0.75
C GLN A 57 12.76 -12.19 0.77
N TRP A 58 11.60 -11.86 0.19
CA TRP A 58 10.50 -12.83 0.05
C TRP A 58 10.83 -13.91 -0.98
N ILE A 59 11.45 -13.50 -2.10
CA ILE A 59 11.93 -14.42 -3.13
C ILE A 59 13.02 -15.33 -2.56
N GLU A 60 13.97 -14.76 -1.81
CA GLU A 60 15.05 -15.50 -1.15
C GLU A 60 14.49 -16.47 -0.09
N ALA A 61 13.53 -16.04 0.73
CA ALA A 61 12.85 -16.91 1.68
C ALA A 61 12.09 -18.06 0.98
N ALA A 62 11.42 -17.78 -0.14
CA ALA A 62 10.74 -18.80 -0.93
C ALA A 62 11.72 -19.81 -1.55
N LEU A 63 12.83 -19.33 -2.14
CA LEU A 63 13.90 -20.16 -2.71
C LEU A 63 14.59 -21.02 -1.65
N LYS A 64 14.81 -20.48 -0.45
CA LYS A 64 15.36 -21.21 0.69
C LYS A 64 14.39 -22.27 1.21
N MET A 65 13.09 -21.97 1.26
CA MET A 65 12.05 -22.94 1.63
C MET A 65 11.93 -24.08 0.60
N MET A 66 12.15 -23.79 -0.69
CA MET A 66 12.22 -24.78 -1.76
C MET A 66 13.55 -25.56 -1.81
N GLY A 67 14.52 -25.25 -0.94
CA GLY A 67 15.82 -25.92 -0.90
C GLY A 67 16.76 -25.58 -2.07
N VAL A 68 16.43 -24.54 -2.85
CA VAL A 68 17.22 -24.08 -3.99
C VAL A 68 18.42 -23.25 -3.54
N LEU A 69 18.25 -22.49 -2.44
CA LEU A 69 19.31 -21.74 -1.77
C LEU A 69 19.65 -22.42 -0.43
N LYS A 70 20.95 -22.54 -0.13
CA LYS A 70 21.47 -23.18 1.09
C LYS A 70 21.51 -22.21 2.27
#